data_AF-R1GET1-F1
#
_entry.id   AF-R1GET1-F1
#
_cell.length_a   1.000
_cell.length_b   1.000
_cell.length_c   1.000
_cell.angle_alpha   90.00
_cell.angle_beta   90.00
_cell.angle_gamma   90.00
#
_symmetry.space_group_name_H-M   'P 1'
#
loop_
_entity.id
_entity.type
_entity.pdbx_description
1 polymer ?
#
loop_
_entity_poly.entity_id
_entity_poly.type
_entity_poly.pdbx_seq_one_letter_code
_entity_poly.pdbx_strand_id
1 'polypeptide(L)'
;MESQPGAFLSRLVSRRRVQRAHEHFDPGSGQVFSETACRMTSMVPSWATATTGSVADLVNFRNTESVGAACLEQVAIRSVLLQLDSLDYETLACVPWTIGRKIWACVRHLRLDSLRTWRLFVRAYPDERDAFQETRKVPLLTPKAQCKFDEIVKQITAPSFEWITHLTLQDPDLSKSDWAKVAKIRNLGVLNVLGPSGCLDDRVVRGWRDHSVMN
;
A
#
# COMPACT_ATOMS: atom_id res chain seq x y z
N MET A 1 -17.51 27.82 -23.91
CA MET A 1 -17.60 26.55 -23.16
C MET A 1 -16.19 26.05 -22.95
N GLU A 2 -15.52 26.57 -21.93
CA GLU A 2 -14.19 26.13 -21.51
C GLU A 2 -14.36 25.45 -20.16
N SER A 3 -14.10 24.15 -20.13
CA SER A 3 -14.14 23.34 -18.92
C SER A 3 -12.75 23.38 -18.27
N GLN A 4 -12.65 24.05 -17.13
CA GLN A 4 -11.51 23.88 -16.23
C GLN A 4 -11.55 22.46 -15.63
N PRO A 5 -10.47 21.67 -15.70
CA PRO A 5 -10.35 20.50 -14.86
C PRO A 5 -9.91 20.92 -13.45
N GLY A 6 -10.78 20.61 -12.50
CA GLY A 6 -10.68 20.99 -11.10
C GLY A 6 -9.44 20.47 -10.37
N ALA A 7 -9.12 21.19 -9.30
CA ALA A 7 -8.05 20.96 -8.36
C ALA A 7 -8.08 19.53 -7.77
N PHE A 8 -7.25 18.64 -8.33
CA PHE A 8 -7.04 17.28 -7.79
C PHE A 8 -5.63 17.07 -7.21
N LEU A 9 -4.79 18.11 -7.14
CA LEU A 9 -3.35 17.98 -6.82
C LEU A 9 -2.87 18.88 -5.68
N SER A 10 -3.55 18.87 -4.55
CA SER A 10 -3.08 19.66 -3.41
C SER A 10 -3.38 19.03 -2.05
N ARG A 11 -2.92 17.79 -1.80
CA ARG A 11 -2.87 17.27 -0.41
C ARG A 11 -2.00 16.02 -0.16
N LEU A 12 -0.90 15.85 -0.89
CA LEU A 12 0.18 14.94 -0.47
C LEU A 12 1.45 15.75 -0.25
N VAL A 13 1.40 16.65 0.73
CA VAL A 13 2.60 17.20 1.36
C VAL A 13 2.73 16.47 2.68
N SER A 14 3.55 15.42 2.71
CA SER A 14 4.16 14.99 3.96
C SER A 14 5.05 16.14 4.41
N ARG A 15 4.48 17.04 5.22
CA ARG A 15 5.25 18.08 5.89
C ARG A 15 6.19 17.34 6.84
N ARG A 16 7.45 17.13 6.43
CA ARG A 16 8.54 16.86 7.36
C ARG A 16 8.63 18.05 8.30
N ARG A 17 7.90 17.99 9.40
CA ARG A 17 8.08 18.91 10.52
C ARG A 17 9.32 18.41 11.25
N VAL A 18 10.49 18.82 10.77
CA VAL A 18 11.70 18.74 11.59
C VAL A 18 11.43 19.73 12.73
N GLN A 19 11.07 19.21 13.90
CA GLN A 19 11.10 20.02 15.11
C GLN A 19 12.57 20.41 15.32
N ARG A 20 12.87 21.70 15.44
CA ARG A 20 14.21 22.17 15.79
C ARG A 20 14.61 21.47 17.10
N ALA A 21 15.74 20.77 17.08
CA ALA A 21 16.30 20.15 18.27
C ALA A 21 16.56 21.23 19.32
N HIS A 22 16.14 20.98 20.56
CA HIS A 22 16.54 21.80 21.69
C HIS A 22 17.98 21.41 22.07
N GLU A 23 18.86 22.41 22.19
CA GLU A 23 20.23 22.20 22.68
C GLU A 23 20.19 22.12 24.20
N HIS A 24 20.71 21.01 24.73
CA HIS A 24 20.82 20.73 26.15
C HIS A 24 22.28 20.87 26.57
N PHE A 25 22.49 21.53 27.71
CA PHE A 25 23.82 21.72 28.30
C PHE A 25 23.90 20.93 29.60
N ASP A 26 24.91 20.07 29.72
CA ASP A 26 25.20 19.36 30.95
C ASP A 26 26.29 20.12 31.76
N PRO A 27 25.94 20.71 32.91
CA PRO A 27 26.86 21.52 33.70
C PRO A 27 27.94 20.69 34.42
N GLY A 28 27.78 19.37 34.55
CA GLY A 28 28.79 18.50 35.17
C GLY A 28 29.94 18.11 34.24
N SER A 29 29.65 18.01 32.95
CA SER A 29 30.63 17.62 31.91
C SER A 29 31.04 18.77 30.98
N GLY A 30 30.29 19.88 30.99
CA GLY A 30 30.48 21.00 30.07
C GLY A 30 30.05 20.71 28.63
N GLN A 31 29.37 19.58 28.40
CA GLN A 31 28.99 19.15 27.06
C GLN A 31 27.63 19.74 26.65
N VAL A 32 27.56 20.24 25.41
CA VAL A 32 26.31 20.62 24.75
C VAL A 32 25.92 19.50 23.79
N PHE A 33 24.68 19.01 23.86
CA PHE A 33 24.14 18.03 22.92
C PHE A 33 22.75 18.46 22.43
N SER A 34 22.42 18.12 21.19
CA SER A 34 21.09 18.34 20.62
C SER A 34 20.42 17.01 20.35
N GLU A 35 19.29 16.76 21.02
CA GLU A 35 18.52 15.54 20.80
C GLU A 35 17.55 15.77 19.64
N THR A 36 17.75 15.04 18.56
CA THR A 36 16.83 15.05 17.41
C THR A 36 16.06 13.75 17.39
N ALA A 37 14.82 13.77 17.89
CA ALA A 37 13.92 12.63 17.80
C ALA A 37 13.41 12.49 16.35
N CYS A 38 14.07 11.63 15.57
CA CYS A 38 13.59 11.25 14.25
C CYS A 38 12.56 10.12 14.40
N ARG A 39 11.28 10.38 14.08
CA ARG A 39 10.32 9.29 13.85
C ARG A 39 10.83 8.46 12.67
N MET A 40 11.27 7.23 12.93
CA MET A 40 11.56 6.26 11.87
C MET A 40 10.27 6.02 11.08
N THR A 41 10.23 6.55 9.86
CA THR A 41 9.26 6.10 8.86
C THR A 41 9.73 4.73 8.37
N SER A 42 8.82 3.75 8.30
CA SER A 42 9.07 2.43 7.73
C SER A 42 9.86 2.54 6.40
N MET A 43 10.83 1.64 6.18
CA MET A 43 11.55 1.52 4.91
C MET A 43 10.64 1.02 3.77
N VAL A 44 9.38 0.71 4.05
CA VAL A 44 8.39 0.35 3.04
C VAL A 44 8.00 1.61 2.26
N PRO A 45 7.99 1.56 0.91
CA PRO A 45 7.59 2.69 0.10
C PRO A 45 6.25 3.25 0.57
N SER A 46 6.18 4.56 0.80
CA SER A 46 5.01 5.20 1.44
C SER A 46 3.70 4.92 0.71
N TRP A 47 3.75 4.62 -0.60
CA TRP A 47 2.58 4.30 -1.41
C TRP A 47 1.97 2.94 -1.08
N ALA A 48 2.77 1.96 -0.64
CA ALA A 48 2.28 0.60 -0.39
C ALA A 48 1.43 0.54 0.89
N THR A 49 1.74 1.41 1.86
CA THR A 49 0.97 1.61 3.09
C THR A 49 0.03 2.81 3.01
N ALA A 50 0.07 3.60 1.94
CA ALA A 50 -0.80 4.75 1.79
C ALA A 50 -2.27 4.34 1.68
N THR A 51 -3.09 5.05 2.46
CA THR A 51 -4.55 5.02 2.44
C THR A 51 -5.07 6.41 2.06
N THR A 52 -6.23 6.47 1.40
CA THR A 52 -6.92 7.76 1.17
C THR A 52 -7.88 8.11 2.32
N GLY A 53 -8.18 7.11 3.15
CA GLY A 53 -8.96 7.22 4.37
C GLY A 53 -8.24 7.83 5.55
N SER A 54 -9.01 8.07 6.59
CA SER A 54 -8.54 8.58 7.87
C SER A 54 -9.00 7.69 9.01
N VAL A 55 -8.09 7.38 9.94
CA VAL A 55 -8.42 6.73 11.21
C VAL A 55 -8.96 7.72 12.25
N ALA A 56 -8.96 9.03 11.97
CA ALA A 56 -9.45 10.04 12.91
C ALA A 56 -10.94 9.82 13.25
N ASP A 57 -11.72 9.39 12.27
CA ASP A 57 -13.15 9.09 12.46
C ASP A 57 -13.34 7.85 13.34
N LEU A 58 -12.41 6.89 13.29
CA LEU A 58 -12.38 5.77 14.22
C LEU A 58 -12.03 6.22 15.63
N VAL A 59 -11.05 7.10 15.81
CA VAL A 59 -10.66 7.61 17.14
C VAL A 59 -11.80 8.40 17.80
N ASN A 60 -12.49 9.22 17.02
CA ASN A 60 -13.58 10.07 17.49
C ASN A 60 -14.97 9.41 17.39
N PHE A 61 -15.03 8.13 17.01
CA PHE A 61 -16.30 7.45 16.77
C PHE A 61 -17.20 7.49 18.01
N ARG A 62 -18.38 8.06 17.81
CA ARG A 62 -19.55 7.96 18.69
C ARG A 62 -20.69 7.39 17.85
N ASN A 63 -21.37 6.38 18.38
CA ASN A 63 -22.57 5.88 17.73
C ASN A 63 -23.71 6.87 17.97
N THR A 64 -23.92 7.78 17.02
CA THR A 64 -24.96 8.82 17.11
C THR A 64 -26.36 8.23 16.99
N GLU A 65 -26.49 7.05 16.36
CA GLU A 65 -27.77 6.42 16.05
C GLU A 65 -28.25 5.43 17.12
N SER A 66 -27.35 4.96 17.99
CA SER A 66 -27.72 4.09 19.11
C SER A 66 -27.67 4.83 20.45
N VAL A 67 -28.79 4.83 21.17
CA VAL A 67 -28.80 5.24 22.58
C VAL A 67 -28.11 4.14 23.40
N GLY A 68 -26.85 4.33 23.77
CA GLY A 68 -26.11 3.40 24.64
C GLY A 68 -24.62 3.26 24.34
N ALA A 69 -23.95 2.38 25.09
CA ALA A 69 -22.56 2.01 24.84
C ALA A 69 -22.43 1.22 23.52
N ALA A 70 -21.29 1.35 22.84
CA ALA A 70 -20.99 0.56 21.66
C ALA A 70 -20.99 -0.94 21.99
N CYS A 71 -21.51 -1.77 21.09
CA CYS A 71 -21.50 -3.22 21.30
C CYS A 71 -20.07 -3.76 21.18
N LEU A 72 -19.80 -4.92 21.81
CA LEU A 72 -18.47 -5.54 21.82
C LEU A 72 -17.93 -5.75 20.41
N GLU A 73 -18.79 -6.14 19.46
CA GLU A 73 -18.42 -6.31 18.06
C GLU A 73 -17.85 -5.02 17.45
N GLN A 74 -18.52 -3.88 17.64
CA GLN A 74 -18.07 -2.58 17.13
C GLN A 74 -16.72 -2.18 17.74
N VAL A 75 -16.55 -2.40 19.05
CA VAL A 75 -15.30 -2.10 19.76
C VAL A 75 -14.15 -3.01 19.28
N ALA A 76 -14.43 -4.29 19.03
CA ALA A 76 -13.45 -5.24 18.52
C ALA A 76 -13.01 -4.87 17.10
N ILE A 77 -13.96 -4.65 16.18
CA ILE A 77 -13.66 -4.23 14.80
C ILE A 77 -12.85 -2.93 14.80
N ARG A 78 -13.26 -1.94 15.59
CA ARG A 78 -12.54 -0.67 15.72
C ARG A 78 -11.10 -0.87 16.20
N SER A 79 -10.89 -1.72 17.20
CA SER A 79 -9.55 -2.03 17.72
C SER A 79 -8.67 -2.64 16.63
N VAL A 80 -9.20 -3.58 15.86
CA VAL A 80 -8.52 -4.17 14.70
C VAL A 80 -8.18 -3.09 13.66
N LEU A 81 -9.12 -2.21 13.33
CA LEU A 81 -8.90 -1.15 12.34
C LEU A 81 -7.82 -0.13 12.77
N LEU A 82 -7.74 0.19 14.06
CA LEU A 82 -6.69 1.06 14.61
C LEU A 82 -5.31 0.40 14.60
N GLN A 83 -5.26 -0.93 14.56
CA GLN A 83 -4.04 -1.74 14.59
C GLN A 83 -3.71 -2.38 13.24
N LEU A 84 -4.33 -1.94 12.12
CA LEU A 84 -4.08 -2.51 10.79
C LEU A 84 -2.59 -2.55 10.43
N ASP A 85 -1.83 -1.54 10.84
CA ASP A 85 -0.38 -1.44 10.57
C ASP A 85 0.47 -2.47 11.31
N SER A 86 -0.03 -3.02 12.42
CA SER A 86 0.63 -4.05 13.22
C SER A 86 0.05 -5.45 13.02
N LEU A 87 -1.01 -5.60 12.23
CA LEU A 87 -1.57 -6.91 11.92
C LEU A 87 -0.69 -7.68 10.95
N ASP A 88 -0.69 -9.00 11.12
CA ASP A 88 -0.04 -9.97 10.25
C ASP A 88 -1.10 -10.89 9.63
N TYR A 89 -0.75 -11.56 8.53
CA TYR A 89 -1.69 -12.44 7.83
C TYR A 89 -2.06 -13.67 8.68
N GLU A 90 -1.13 -14.17 9.50
CA GLU A 90 -1.36 -15.35 10.37
C GLU A 90 -2.39 -15.07 11.45
N THR A 91 -2.34 -13.87 12.05
CA THR A 91 -3.33 -13.48 13.07
C THR A 91 -4.71 -13.26 12.47
N LEU A 92 -4.77 -12.70 11.25
CA LEU A 92 -6.04 -12.55 10.55
C LEU A 92 -6.61 -13.88 10.05
N ALA A 93 -5.78 -14.84 9.65
CA ALA A 93 -6.22 -16.16 9.19
C ALA A 93 -6.95 -16.96 10.29
N CYS A 94 -6.66 -16.71 11.57
CA CYS A 94 -7.38 -17.30 12.70
C CYS A 94 -8.82 -16.77 12.85
N VAL A 95 -9.15 -15.64 12.23
CA VAL A 95 -10.47 -15.02 12.33
C VAL A 95 -11.38 -15.61 11.25
N PRO A 96 -12.55 -16.20 11.59
CA PRO A 96 -13.47 -16.71 10.59
C PRO A 96 -13.86 -15.65 9.56
N TRP A 97 -13.99 -16.03 8.30
CA TRP A 97 -14.30 -15.09 7.22
C TRP A 97 -15.59 -14.30 7.46
N THR A 98 -16.58 -14.86 8.16
CA THR A 98 -17.80 -14.12 8.54
C THR A 98 -17.49 -12.81 9.28
N ILE A 99 -16.46 -12.80 10.13
CA ILE A 99 -15.97 -11.61 10.82
C ILE A 99 -14.99 -10.85 9.93
N GLY A 100 -14.06 -11.56 9.27
CA GLY A 100 -13.10 -10.98 8.32
C GLY A 100 -13.76 -10.10 7.25
N ARG A 101 -14.90 -10.55 6.72
CA ARG A 101 -15.74 -9.82 5.74
C ARG A 101 -16.27 -8.52 6.31
N LYS A 102 -16.71 -8.49 7.57
CA LYS A 102 -17.18 -7.26 8.24
C LYS A 102 -16.02 -6.28 8.41
N ILE A 103 -14.85 -6.76 8.84
CA ILE A 103 -13.65 -5.94 8.96
C ILE A 103 -13.26 -5.38 7.58
N TRP A 104 -13.22 -6.22 6.55
CA TRP A 104 -12.91 -5.81 5.17
C TRP A 104 -13.90 -4.78 4.64
N ALA A 105 -15.19 -4.95 4.90
CA ALA A 105 -16.21 -3.97 4.54
C ALA A 105 -15.94 -2.61 5.20
N CYS A 106 -15.57 -2.58 6.48
CA CYS A 106 -15.18 -1.35 7.16
C CYS A 106 -13.89 -0.74 6.60
N VAL A 107 -12.88 -1.57 6.28
CA VAL A 107 -11.65 -1.13 5.63
C VAL A 107 -11.95 -0.40 4.32
N ARG A 108 -12.80 -0.98 3.46
CA ARG A 108 -13.20 -0.34 2.20
C ARG A 108 -14.03 0.92 2.42
N HIS A 109 -15.00 0.88 3.34
CA HIS A 109 -15.87 2.02 3.64
C HIS A 109 -15.05 3.24 4.11
N LEU A 110 -14.06 3.00 4.96
CA LEU A 110 -13.16 4.02 5.49
C LEU A 110 -11.97 4.31 4.57
N ARG A 111 -11.85 3.63 3.41
CA ARG A 111 -10.74 3.75 2.46
C ARG A 111 -9.34 3.51 3.08
N LEU A 112 -9.28 2.54 3.99
CA LEU A 112 -8.06 2.06 4.66
C LEU A 112 -7.39 0.88 3.93
N ASP A 113 -7.83 0.61 2.71
CA ASP A 113 -7.48 -0.52 1.86
C ASP A 113 -6.09 -0.39 1.23
N SER A 114 -5.02 -0.07 1.99
CA SER A 114 -3.64 0.02 1.46
C SER A 114 -3.19 -1.24 0.71
N LEU A 115 -2.09 -1.20 -0.07
CA LEU A 115 -1.64 -2.40 -0.81
C LEU A 115 -1.18 -3.46 0.18
N ARG A 116 -0.54 -3.02 1.27
CA ARG A 116 -0.22 -3.87 2.42
C ARG A 116 -1.49 -4.49 3.01
N THR A 117 -2.52 -3.69 3.32
CA THR A 117 -3.79 -4.17 3.90
C THR A 117 -4.46 -5.18 2.97
N TRP A 118 -4.59 -4.85 1.68
CA TRP A 118 -5.17 -5.76 0.68
C TRP A 118 -4.41 -7.09 0.60
N ARG A 119 -3.07 -7.08 0.52
CA ARG A 119 -2.27 -8.31 0.51
C ARG A 119 -2.50 -9.14 1.76
N LEU A 120 -2.57 -8.49 2.93
CA LEU A 120 -2.79 -9.18 4.19
C LEU A 120 -4.13 -9.94 4.19
N PHE A 121 -5.20 -9.33 3.68
CA PHE A 121 -6.51 -9.97 3.59
C PHE A 121 -6.56 -11.09 2.53
N VAL A 122 -5.97 -10.88 1.35
CA VAL A 122 -5.93 -11.90 0.30
C VAL A 122 -5.16 -13.14 0.77
N ARG A 123 -4.06 -12.94 1.52
CA ARG A 123 -3.28 -14.05 2.08
C ARG A 123 -4.00 -14.78 3.22
N ALA A 124 -4.72 -14.04 4.07
CA ALA A 124 -5.47 -14.62 5.18
C ALA A 124 -6.71 -15.40 4.72
N TYR A 125 -7.31 -15.02 3.59
CA TYR A 125 -8.56 -15.60 3.08
C TYR A 125 -8.44 -16.05 1.61
N PRO A 126 -7.61 -17.07 1.33
CA PRO A 126 -7.31 -17.50 -0.04
C PRO A 126 -8.51 -18.12 -0.77
N ASP A 127 -9.54 -18.57 -0.04
CA ASP A 127 -10.78 -19.15 -0.60
C ASP A 127 -11.79 -18.07 -1.01
N GLU A 128 -11.58 -16.82 -0.58
CA GLU A 128 -12.54 -15.71 -0.71
C GLU A 128 -12.03 -14.65 -1.69
N ARG A 129 -11.23 -15.09 -2.68
CA ARG A 129 -10.58 -14.21 -3.69
C ARG A 129 -11.57 -13.28 -4.39
N ASP A 130 -12.80 -13.74 -4.57
CA ASP A 130 -13.87 -12.98 -5.22
C ASP A 130 -14.21 -11.69 -4.48
N ALA A 131 -14.04 -11.66 -3.16
CA ALA A 131 -14.26 -10.47 -2.33
C ALA A 131 -13.18 -9.38 -2.52
N PHE A 132 -12.08 -9.70 -3.21
CA PHE A 132 -10.91 -8.83 -3.38
C PHE A 132 -10.66 -8.44 -4.85
N GLN A 133 -11.56 -8.78 -5.77
CA GLN A 133 -11.41 -8.58 -7.21
C GLN A 133 -11.38 -7.11 -7.66
N GLU A 134 -11.81 -6.18 -6.82
CA GLU A 134 -11.77 -4.75 -7.14
C GLU A 134 -10.32 -4.33 -7.40
N THR A 135 -9.99 -4.18 -8.68
CA THR A 135 -8.65 -3.92 -9.18
C THR A 135 -8.14 -2.62 -8.58
N ARG A 136 -7.22 -2.72 -7.62
CA ARG A 136 -6.62 -1.54 -7.00
C ARG A 136 -5.64 -0.90 -7.97
N LYS A 137 -6.09 0.15 -8.65
CA LYS A 137 -5.24 0.99 -9.50
C LYS A 137 -4.38 1.86 -8.61
N VAL A 138 -3.10 1.51 -8.46
CA VAL A 138 -2.14 2.38 -7.79
C VAL A 138 -1.31 3.11 -8.86
N PRO A 139 -1.35 4.44 -8.94
CA PRO A 139 -0.44 5.19 -9.80
C PRO A 139 0.95 5.21 -9.14
N LEU A 140 1.87 4.39 -9.64
CA LEU A 140 3.17 4.16 -9.00
C LEU A 140 4.30 5.05 -9.53
N LEU A 141 4.13 5.57 -10.74
CA LEU A 141 5.17 6.30 -11.46
C LEU A 141 4.59 7.59 -12.06
N THR A 142 4.10 8.49 -11.21
CA THR A 142 4.02 9.89 -11.61
C THR A 142 5.43 10.47 -11.50
N PRO A 143 5.88 11.41 -12.35
CA PRO A 143 7.24 12.00 -12.27
C PRO A 143 7.64 12.58 -10.90
N LYS A 144 6.67 12.76 -9.99
CA LYS A 144 6.86 13.22 -8.60
C LYS A 144 7.08 12.08 -7.58
N ALA A 145 6.85 10.82 -7.95
CA ALA A 145 7.00 9.66 -7.08
C ALA A 145 8.45 9.18 -7.13
N GLN A 146 9.18 9.35 -6.02
CA GLN A 146 10.59 8.93 -5.86
C GLN A 146 10.74 7.42 -5.62
N CYS A 147 9.87 6.59 -6.19
CA CYS A 147 9.88 5.15 -5.94
C CYS A 147 10.70 4.44 -7.01
N LYS A 148 11.71 3.67 -6.59
CA LYS A 148 12.50 2.88 -7.53
C LYS A 148 11.64 1.75 -8.10
N PHE A 149 11.78 1.49 -9.40
CA PHE A 149 11.04 0.44 -10.08
C PHE A 149 11.20 -0.94 -9.41
N ASP A 150 12.40 -1.23 -8.90
CA ASP A 150 12.71 -2.48 -8.20
C ASP A 150 11.87 -2.68 -6.92
N GLU A 151 11.64 -1.59 -6.18
CA GLU A 151 10.78 -1.63 -4.99
C GLU A 151 9.33 -1.91 -5.37
N ILE A 152 8.85 -1.35 -6.49
CA ILE A 152 7.52 -1.63 -7.02
C ILE A 152 7.36 -3.11 -7.37
N VAL A 153 8.30 -3.64 -8.17
CA VAL A 153 8.33 -5.04 -8.57
C VAL A 153 8.30 -5.94 -7.34
N LYS A 154 9.09 -5.64 -6.31
CA LYS A 154 9.11 -6.39 -5.05
C LYS A 154 7.76 -6.38 -4.31
N GLN A 155 7.01 -5.27 -4.35
CA GLN A 155 5.73 -5.17 -3.64
C GLN A 155 4.59 -5.89 -4.37
N ILE A 156 4.60 -5.91 -5.71
CA ILE A 156 3.54 -6.53 -6.52
C ILE A 156 3.79 -8.02 -6.79
N THR A 157 5.05 -8.46 -6.72
CA THR A 157 5.42 -9.86 -6.87
C THR A 157 4.92 -10.67 -5.68
N ALA A 158 4.06 -11.65 -5.95
CA ALA A 158 3.66 -12.64 -4.98
C ALA A 158 4.69 -13.80 -4.95
N PRO A 159 4.94 -14.42 -3.78
CA PRO A 159 5.79 -15.61 -3.70
C PRO A 159 5.18 -16.82 -4.42
N SER A 160 3.85 -16.86 -4.56
CA SER A 160 3.04 -17.90 -5.19
C SER A 160 1.87 -17.27 -5.97
N PHE A 161 0.97 -18.06 -6.57
CA PHE A 161 -0.24 -17.56 -7.25
C PHE A 161 -1.40 -17.21 -6.28
N GLU A 162 -1.07 -16.62 -5.12
CA GLU A 162 -2.04 -16.10 -4.15
C GLU A 162 -2.91 -14.98 -4.76
N TRP A 163 -2.34 -14.15 -5.65
CA TRP A 163 -3.07 -13.17 -6.45
C TRP A 163 -2.43 -12.97 -7.82
N ILE A 164 -3.23 -12.53 -8.79
CA ILE A 164 -2.76 -12.18 -10.13
C ILE A 164 -2.55 -10.67 -10.21
N THR A 165 -1.41 -10.24 -10.73
CA THR A 165 -1.09 -8.83 -10.98
C THR A 165 -1.42 -8.47 -12.42
N HIS A 166 -2.18 -7.39 -12.60
CA HIS A 166 -2.35 -6.72 -13.90
C HIS A 166 -1.55 -5.42 -13.85
N LEU A 167 -0.46 -5.36 -14.60
CA LEU A 167 0.45 -4.22 -14.62
C LEU A 167 0.18 -3.37 -15.86
N THR A 168 -0.17 -2.09 -15.64
CA THR A 168 -0.24 -1.11 -16.72
C THR A 168 0.89 -0.10 -16.55
N LEU A 169 1.74 0.01 -17.56
CA LEU A 169 2.82 0.99 -17.65
C LEU A 169 2.42 2.05 -18.69
N GLN A 170 2.39 3.31 -18.28
CA GLN A 170 2.10 4.43 -19.16
C GLN A 170 3.37 5.25 -19.37
N ASP A 171 3.74 5.44 -20.64
CA ASP A 171 4.95 6.11 -21.11
C ASP A 171 6.21 5.70 -20.32
N PRO A 172 6.52 4.39 -20.23
CA PRO A 172 7.59 3.91 -19.37
C PRO A 172 8.98 4.31 -19.89
N ASP A 173 9.69 5.13 -19.12
CA ASP A 173 11.13 5.35 -19.29
C ASP A 173 11.92 4.27 -18.50
N LEU A 174 11.86 3.03 -18.99
CA LEU A 174 12.48 1.87 -18.35
C LEU A 174 13.71 1.40 -19.11
N SER A 175 14.80 1.14 -18.38
CA SER A 175 16.00 0.53 -18.93
C SER A 175 15.79 -0.94 -19.28
N LYS A 176 16.66 -1.55 -20.12
CA LYS A 176 16.66 -3.00 -20.38
C LYS A 176 16.70 -3.83 -19.09
N SER A 177 17.44 -3.34 -18.09
CA SER A 177 17.56 -4.02 -16.79
C SER A 177 16.25 -4.03 -16.01
N ASP A 178 15.42 -3.00 -16.17
CA ASP A 178 14.12 -2.90 -15.52
C ASP A 178 13.09 -3.81 -16.20
N TRP A 179 13.09 -3.86 -17.54
CA TRP A 179 12.27 -4.82 -18.28
C TRP A 179 12.56 -6.28 -17.91
N ALA A 180 13.83 -6.62 -17.70
CA ALA A 180 14.23 -7.94 -17.22
C ALA A 180 13.70 -8.26 -15.79
N LYS A 181 13.42 -7.25 -14.96
CA LYS A 181 12.78 -7.45 -13.65
C LYS A 181 11.28 -7.72 -13.78
N VAL A 182 10.61 -7.10 -14.75
CA VAL A 182 9.19 -7.40 -15.02
C VAL A 182 9.00 -8.86 -15.39
N ALA A 183 9.97 -9.44 -16.11
CA ALA A 183 10.01 -10.87 -16.41
C ALA A 183 10.10 -11.81 -15.22
N LYS A 184 10.53 -11.31 -14.06
CA LYS A 184 10.63 -12.10 -12.84
C LYS A 184 9.34 -12.11 -12.02
N ILE A 185 8.33 -11.32 -12.40
CA ILE A 185 7.05 -11.26 -11.69
C ILE A 185 6.26 -12.53 -12.04
N ARG A 186 6.32 -13.52 -11.16
CA ARG A 186 5.73 -14.85 -11.40
C ARG A 186 4.21 -14.84 -11.48
N ASN A 187 3.58 -13.91 -10.79
CA ASN A 187 2.13 -13.79 -10.68
C ASN A 187 1.54 -12.74 -11.64
N LEU A 188 2.28 -12.38 -12.70
CA LEU A 188 1.84 -11.38 -13.68
C LEU A 188 0.91 -12.01 -14.71
N GLY A 189 -0.37 -11.63 -14.68
CA GLY A 189 -1.38 -12.13 -15.62
C GLY A 189 -1.50 -11.26 -16.87
N VAL A 190 -1.36 -9.95 -16.72
CA VAL A 190 -1.52 -8.97 -17.81
C VAL A 190 -0.46 -7.89 -17.71
N LEU A 191 0.19 -7.59 -18.83
CA LEU A 191 1.04 -6.42 -19.00
C LEU A 191 0.49 -5.55 -20.13
N ASN A 192 0.07 -4.34 -19.76
CA ASN A 192 -0.33 -3.31 -20.71
C ASN A 192 0.75 -2.23 -20.75
N VAL A 193 1.32 -1.98 -21.93
CA VAL A 193 2.28 -0.90 -22.14
C VAL A 193 1.63 0.13 -23.06
N LEU A 194 1.37 1.32 -22.52
CA LEU A 194 0.76 2.44 -23.23
C LEU A 194 1.87 3.45 -23.53
N GLY A 195 2.07 3.81 -24.79
CA GLY A 195 3.08 4.79 -25.21
C GLY A 195 4.36 4.18 -25.82
N PRO A 196 5.37 5.01 -26.14
CA PRO A 196 6.58 4.58 -26.82
C PRO A 196 7.46 3.73 -25.88
N SER A 197 7.46 2.41 -26.08
CA SER A 197 8.31 1.47 -25.35
C SER A 197 9.66 1.31 -26.06
N GLY A 198 10.49 2.35 -26.06
CA GLY A 198 11.73 2.41 -26.85
C GLY A 198 12.77 1.31 -26.58
N CYS A 199 12.59 0.51 -25.51
CA CYS A 199 13.53 -0.52 -25.08
C CYS A 199 12.92 -1.91 -24.80
N LEU A 200 11.65 -2.13 -25.16
CA LEU A 200 11.02 -3.45 -25.02
C LEU A 200 11.55 -4.39 -26.12
N ASP A 201 12.38 -5.35 -25.72
CA ASP A 201 12.98 -6.35 -26.61
C ASP A 201 12.14 -7.64 -26.58
N ASP A 202 11.98 -8.31 -27.73
CA ASP A 202 11.32 -9.62 -27.89
C ASP A 202 11.86 -10.66 -26.90
N ARG A 203 13.13 -10.53 -26.49
CA ARG A 203 13.76 -11.40 -25.48
C ARG A 203 13.03 -11.34 -24.13
N VAL A 204 12.52 -10.16 -23.75
CA VAL A 204 11.76 -9.98 -22.51
C VAL A 204 10.43 -10.72 -22.63
N VAL A 205 9.74 -10.56 -23.75
CA VAL A 205 8.45 -11.23 -24.01
C VAL A 205 8.61 -12.75 -24.05
N ARG A 206 9.68 -13.26 -24.69
CA ARG A 206 9.98 -14.70 -24.72
C ARG A 206 10.35 -15.25 -23.35
N GLY A 207 11.17 -14.53 -22.58
CA GLY A 207 11.51 -14.93 -21.21
C GLY A 207 10.28 -15.10 -20.31
N TRP A 208 9.23 -14.31 -20.51
CA TRP A 208 7.98 -14.48 -19.76
C TRP A 208 7.26 -15.77 -20.14
N ARG A 209 7.18 -16.08 -21.43
CA ARG A 209 6.56 -17.31 -21.91
C ARG A 209 7.25 -18.54 -21.32
N ASP A 210 8.58 -18.52 -21.27
CA ASP A 210 9.34 -19.66 -20.75
C ASP A 210 9.12 -19.85 -19.24
N HIS A 211 8.94 -18.75 -18.50
CA HIS A 211 8.63 -18.79 -17.07
C HIS A 211 7.17 -19.15 -16.75
N SER A 212 6.22 -18.93 -17.66
CA SER A 212 4.81 -19.31 -17.45
C SER A 212 4.51 -20.76 -17.79
N VAL A 213 5.35 -21.42 -18.59
CA VAL A 213 5.18 -22.83 -19.00
C VAL A 213 5.82 -23.82 -18.02
N MET A 214 6.70 -23.35 -17.13
CA MET A 214 7.44 -24.20 -16.18
C MET A 214 6.79 -24.38 -14.80
N ASN A 215 5.55 -23.94 -14.57
CA ASN A 215 4.83 -24.14 -13.30
C ASN A 215 3.48 -24.83 -13.51
#